data_AF-A0AAD5N1P3-F1
#
_entry.id   AF-A0AAD5N1P3-F1
#
_cell.length_a   1.000
_cell.length_b   1.000
_cell.length_c   1.000
_cell.angle_alpha   90.00
_cell.angle_beta   90.00
_cell.angle_gamma   90.00
#
_symmetry.space_group_name_H-M   'P 1'
#
loop_
_entity.id
_entity.type
_entity.pdbx_description
1 polymer ?
#
loop_
_entity_poly.entity_id
_entity_poly.type
_entity_poly.pdbx_seq_one_letter_code
_entity_poly.pdbx_strand_id
1 'polypeptide(L)'
;MLKFPLSHLSDPVCSYLTVKVNKNRLIETITFSDGFVMSTTETKRDMLSVKVTRFFRPEDVPEISLSLISQERLEMNFTEEPSPEILSRELFTSDITAFHSISSLRGKCRIAFVKDIRSLGDCDLNTENTFFSCLSFNQESSRLASVQGEIRVGASYQAKLPPEASCSVSDDSDRDELLYRPGMIDPCIETNT
;
A
#
# COMPACT_ATOMS: atom_id res chain seq x y z
N MET A 1 34.53 9.31 8.92
CA MET A 1 33.35 9.64 9.75
C MET A 1 32.43 10.52 8.92
N LEU A 2 31.43 9.93 8.27
CA LEU A 2 30.46 10.71 7.48
C LEU A 2 29.53 11.42 8.46
N LYS A 3 29.82 12.70 8.73
CA LYS A 3 28.89 13.60 9.42
C LYS A 3 27.78 13.93 8.43
N PHE A 4 26.63 13.32 8.58
CA PHE A 4 25.41 13.83 7.98
C PHE A 4 24.99 15.07 8.79
N PRO A 5 24.92 16.27 8.19
CA PRO A 5 24.44 17.44 8.91
C PRO A 5 22.96 17.21 9.27
N LEU A 6 22.71 17.02 10.56
CA LEU A 6 21.41 17.19 11.20
C LEU A 6 21.09 18.69 11.19
N SER A 7 20.74 19.23 10.02
CA SER A 7 20.24 20.60 9.94
C SER A 7 18.87 20.58 9.29
N HIS A 8 17.87 20.84 10.14
CA HIS A 8 16.54 21.34 9.84
C HIS A 8 15.82 20.66 8.68
N LEU A 9 14.95 19.70 9.00
CA LEU A 9 13.73 19.56 8.23
C LEU A 9 12.52 19.52 9.14
N SER A 10 11.73 20.58 9.08
CA SER A 10 10.51 20.79 9.83
C SER A 10 9.28 20.59 8.94
N ASP A 11 9.30 19.61 8.04
CA ASP A 11 8.14 19.30 7.19
C ASP A 11 7.61 17.91 7.55
N PRO A 12 6.51 17.82 8.31
CA PRO A 12 5.99 16.55 8.87
C PRO A 12 5.45 15.56 7.81
N VAL A 13 5.52 15.91 6.52
CA VAL A 13 4.97 15.14 5.39
C VAL A 13 6.08 14.53 4.51
N CYS A 14 7.35 14.90 4.73
CA CYS A 14 8.45 14.53 3.84
C CYS A 14 9.44 13.58 4.52
N SER A 15 9.46 12.33 4.07
CA SER A 15 10.50 11.38 4.48
C SER A 15 11.69 11.47 3.55
N TYR A 16 12.87 11.42 4.15
CA TYR A 16 14.11 11.29 3.39
C TYR A 16 14.46 9.84 3.15
N LEU A 17 15.17 9.63 2.05
CA LEU A 17 15.53 8.33 1.54
C LEU A 17 16.98 8.30 1.08
N THR A 18 17.75 7.25 1.37
CA THR A 18 19.07 7.02 0.75
C THR A 18 19.05 5.87 -0.27
N VAL A 19 19.37 6.17 -1.54
CA VAL A 19 19.26 5.21 -2.65
C VAL A 19 20.55 4.38 -2.79
N LYS A 20 20.37 3.07 -2.97
CA LYS A 20 21.40 2.17 -3.50
C LYS A 20 21.13 1.95 -4.98
N VAL A 21 22.07 2.36 -5.85
CA VAL A 21 21.99 2.08 -7.28
C VAL A 21 22.74 0.78 -7.55
N ASN A 22 22.02 -0.30 -7.88
CA ASN A 22 22.63 -1.50 -8.45
C ASN A 22 22.47 -1.48 -9.98
N LYS A 23 23.45 -2.04 -10.69
CA LYS A 23 23.64 -1.89 -12.14
C LYS A 23 22.51 -2.40 -13.05
N ASN A 24 21.38 -2.86 -12.52
CA ASN A 24 20.11 -3.01 -13.25
C ASN A 24 18.94 -2.97 -12.24
N ARG A 25 18.17 -1.87 -12.26
CA ARG A 25 16.74 -1.78 -11.92
C ARG A 25 16.25 -2.19 -10.51
N LEU A 26 16.87 -1.67 -9.45
CA LEU A 26 16.32 -1.77 -8.08
C LEU A 26 16.54 -0.46 -7.31
N ILE A 27 15.46 0.21 -6.91
CA ILE A 27 15.49 1.22 -5.84
C ILE A 27 15.19 0.49 -4.53
N GLU A 28 16.20 0.34 -3.68
CA GLU A 28 16.03 -0.16 -2.30
C GLU A 28 16.13 1.05 -1.35
N THR A 29 15.16 1.21 -0.44
CA THR A 29 14.84 2.51 0.16
C THR A 29 14.90 2.60 1.70
N ILE A 30 15.75 3.46 2.27
CA ILE A 30 15.74 3.73 3.72
C ILE A 30 14.74 4.83 4.05
N THR A 31 13.60 4.51 4.67
CA THR A 31 12.65 5.53 5.16
C THR A 31 13.15 6.16 6.45
N PHE A 32 13.25 7.50 6.47
CA PHE A 32 13.29 8.29 7.70
C PHE A 32 11.90 8.90 7.94
N SER A 33 11.12 8.32 8.85
CA SER A 33 9.92 8.97 9.41
C SER A 33 10.30 9.73 10.67
N ASP A 34 9.66 10.88 10.91
CA ASP A 34 9.72 11.54 12.21
C ASP A 34 9.26 10.53 13.27
N GLY A 35 10.21 10.08 14.10
CA GLY A 35 9.92 9.29 15.30
C GLY A 35 10.33 7.80 15.32
N PHE A 36 10.84 7.16 14.26
CA PHE A 36 11.43 5.80 14.43
C PHE A 36 12.70 5.51 13.59
N VAL A 37 13.81 5.59 14.31
CA VAL A 37 14.95 4.65 14.43
C VAL A 37 15.47 4.01 13.15
N MET A 38 16.50 4.65 12.58
CA MET A 38 17.67 3.91 12.10
C MET A 38 18.10 2.93 13.20
N SER A 39 17.75 1.65 13.08
CA SER A 39 18.32 0.62 13.95
C SER A 39 19.69 0.27 13.41
N THR A 40 20.69 1.13 13.67
CA THR A 40 22.08 0.74 13.49
C THR A 40 22.38 -0.33 14.52
N THR A 41 22.53 -1.56 14.05
CA THR A 41 23.13 -2.61 14.86
C THR A 41 24.64 -2.57 14.63
N GLU A 42 25.38 -2.19 15.67
CA GLU A 42 26.82 -2.43 15.70
C GLU A 42 27.01 -3.95 15.86
N THR A 43 27.51 -4.59 14.81
CA THR A 43 27.90 -6.00 14.89
C THR A 43 29.37 -6.09 15.30
N LYS A 44 29.74 -7.13 16.07
CA LYS A 44 31.12 -7.43 16.48
C LYS A 44 32.03 -7.59 15.24
N ARG A 45 32.57 -6.46 14.74
CA ARG A 45 33.66 -6.24 13.77
C ARG A 45 33.55 -4.86 13.06
N ASP A 46 33.01 -3.81 13.68
CA ASP A 46 32.91 -2.46 13.11
C ASP A 46 32.13 -2.34 11.77
N MET A 47 31.27 -3.32 11.44
CA MET A 47 30.47 -3.24 10.22
C MET A 47 29.11 -2.61 10.51
N LEU A 48 28.98 -1.32 10.19
CA LEU A 48 27.71 -0.61 10.27
C LEU A 48 26.75 -1.08 9.17
N SER A 49 25.56 -1.49 9.59
CA SER A 49 24.47 -1.88 8.70
C SER A 49 23.21 -1.05 8.96
N VAL A 50 22.38 -0.92 7.94
CA VAL A 50 21.14 -0.14 7.97
C VAL A 50 20.00 -1.01 7.50
N LYS A 51 18.87 -0.94 8.21
CA LYS A 51 17.61 -1.54 7.79
C LYS A 51 16.92 -0.62 6.79
N VAL A 52 16.49 -1.20 5.68
CA VAL A 52 16.01 -0.52 4.47
C VAL A 52 14.67 -1.14 4.09
N THR A 53 13.66 -0.35 3.76
CA THR A 53 12.36 -0.81 3.25
C THR A 53 12.33 -0.76 1.73
N ARG A 54 11.85 -1.81 1.07
CA ARG A 54 11.79 -1.81 -0.39
C ARG A 54 10.61 -0.97 -0.88
N PHE A 55 10.86 -0.20 -1.93
CA PHE A 55 9.80 0.49 -2.68
C PHE A 55 9.76 -0.11 -4.07
N PHE A 56 8.57 -0.20 -4.64
CA PHE A 56 8.36 -0.75 -5.98
C PHE A 56 8.11 0.39 -6.95
N ARG A 57 8.75 0.32 -8.11
CA ARG A 57 8.34 1.15 -9.25
C ARG A 57 7.12 0.52 -9.93
N PRO A 58 6.32 1.28 -10.68
CA PRO A 58 5.21 0.73 -11.45
C PRO A 58 5.62 -0.47 -12.32
N GLU A 59 6.77 -0.41 -12.96
CA GLU A 59 7.29 -1.52 -13.79
C GLU A 59 7.66 -2.81 -13.04
N ASP A 60 7.84 -2.75 -11.71
CA ASP A 60 8.21 -3.89 -10.87
C ASP A 60 6.98 -4.58 -10.29
N VAL A 61 5.78 -4.03 -10.53
CA VAL A 61 4.50 -4.53 -10.04
C VAL A 61 3.77 -5.30 -11.15
N PRO A 62 3.16 -6.47 -10.84
CA PRO A 62 2.37 -7.22 -11.82
C PRO A 62 1.25 -6.37 -12.43
N GLU A 63 1.08 -6.48 -13.75
CA GLU A 63 0.09 -5.72 -14.53
C GLU A 63 -1.33 -5.82 -13.97
N ILE A 64 -1.71 -7.01 -13.46
CA ILE A 64 -3.02 -7.24 -12.82
C ILE A 64 -3.28 -6.33 -11.62
N SER A 65 -2.25 -5.89 -10.90
CA SER A 65 -2.38 -5.00 -9.75
C SER A 65 -2.56 -3.56 -10.22
N LEU A 66 -1.84 -3.20 -11.30
CA LEU A 66 -1.87 -1.86 -11.90
C LEU A 66 -3.16 -1.60 -12.67
N SER A 67 -3.77 -2.61 -13.28
CA SER A 67 -4.97 -2.45 -14.10
C SER A 67 -6.15 -1.90 -13.29
N LEU A 68 -6.38 -2.42 -12.08
CA LEU A 68 -7.43 -1.96 -11.18
C LEU A 68 -7.23 -0.49 -10.78
N ILE A 69 -6.00 -0.11 -10.43
CA ILE A 69 -5.65 1.27 -10.07
C ILE A 69 -5.73 2.20 -11.28
N SER A 70 -5.32 1.74 -12.46
CA SER A 70 -5.42 2.50 -13.71
C SER A 70 -6.88 2.79 -14.04
N GLN A 71 -7.76 1.78 -13.91
CA GLN A 71 -9.19 1.98 -14.12
C GLN A 71 -9.78 2.96 -13.10
N GLU A 72 -9.41 2.84 -11.82
CA GLU A 72 -9.84 3.77 -10.78
C GLU A 72 -9.44 5.21 -11.12
N ARG A 73 -8.19 5.42 -11.56
CA ARG A 73 -7.69 6.73 -11.99
C ARG A 73 -8.42 7.29 -13.21
N LEU A 74 -8.83 6.45 -14.16
CA LEU A 74 -9.65 6.88 -15.30
C LEU A 74 -11.05 7.35 -14.89
N GLU A 75 -11.59 6.78 -13.80
CA GLU A 75 -12.88 7.17 -13.22
C GLU A 75 -12.76 8.37 -12.25
N MET A 76 -11.55 8.80 -11.90
CA MET A 76 -11.32 9.95 -11.01
C MET A 76 -11.49 11.28 -11.74
N ASN A 77 -12.17 12.22 -11.10
CA ASN A 77 -12.19 13.61 -11.54
C ASN A 77 -10.94 14.34 -11.03
N PHE A 78 -10.02 14.66 -11.94
CA PHE A 78 -8.88 15.53 -11.67
C PHE A 78 -9.25 16.99 -11.93
N THR A 79 -8.84 17.88 -11.02
CA THR A 79 -8.85 19.33 -11.27
C THR A 79 -7.77 19.69 -12.29
N GLU A 80 -6.61 19.02 -12.20
CA GLU A 80 -5.48 19.12 -13.12
C GLU A 80 -4.89 17.72 -13.28
N GLU A 81 -4.78 17.25 -14.53
CA GLU A 81 -4.23 15.93 -14.83
C GLU A 81 -2.71 15.92 -14.57
N PRO A 82 -2.19 14.97 -13.77
CA PRO A 82 -0.77 14.88 -13.48
C PRO A 82 0.03 14.56 -14.75
N SER A 83 1.12 15.29 -14.98
CA SER A 83 1.97 15.07 -16.16
C SER A 83 2.68 13.71 -16.11
N PRO A 84 3.03 13.11 -17.27
CA PRO A 84 3.77 11.84 -17.30
C PRO A 84 5.09 11.89 -16.54
N GLU A 85 5.77 13.03 -16.52
CA GLU A 85 7.02 13.24 -15.77
C GLU A 85 6.78 13.14 -14.26
N ILE A 86 5.68 13.70 -13.76
CA ILE A 86 5.29 13.56 -12.35
C ILE A 86 4.97 12.10 -12.06
N LEU A 87 4.13 11.45 -12.87
CA LEU A 87 3.74 10.05 -12.69
C LEU A 87 4.93 9.08 -12.68
N SER A 88 5.98 9.37 -13.46
CA SER A 88 7.21 8.58 -13.46
C SER A 88 7.97 8.57 -12.13
N ARG A 89 7.62 9.50 -11.22
CA ARG A 89 8.18 9.63 -9.86
C ARG A 89 7.35 8.91 -8.80
N GLU A 90 6.33 8.16 -9.20
CA GLU A 90 5.55 7.34 -8.29
C GLU A 90 6.34 6.13 -7.79
N LEU A 91 6.26 5.87 -6.48
CA LEU A 91 6.76 4.66 -5.84
C LEU A 91 5.68 4.05 -4.95
N PHE A 92 5.65 2.72 -4.87
CA PHE A 92 4.76 2.00 -3.95
C PHE A 92 5.53 1.55 -2.71
N THR A 93 4.98 1.83 -1.54
CA THR A 93 5.51 1.32 -0.26
C THR A 93 5.35 -0.19 -0.16
N SER A 94 6.18 -0.86 0.63
CA SER A 94 5.99 -2.28 0.97
C SER A 94 6.39 -2.56 2.41
N ASP A 95 6.03 -3.74 2.90
CA ASP A 95 6.45 -4.30 4.19
C ASP A 95 7.81 -5.01 4.12
N ILE A 96 8.39 -5.16 2.93
CA ILE A 96 9.66 -5.85 2.71
C ILE A 96 10.79 -5.00 3.24
N THR A 97 11.58 -5.56 4.14
CA THR A 97 12.78 -4.91 4.68
C THR A 97 14.03 -5.76 4.50
N ALA A 98 15.15 -5.11 4.25
CA ALA A 98 16.46 -5.74 4.06
C ALA A 98 17.54 -4.96 4.81
N PHE A 99 18.62 -5.65 5.18
CA PHE A 99 19.80 -5.00 5.75
C PHE A 99 20.85 -4.78 4.67
N HIS A 100 21.44 -3.58 4.66
CA HIS A 100 22.53 -3.23 3.75
C HIS A 100 23.71 -2.61 4.51
N SER A 101 24.91 -2.76 3.95
CA SER A 101 26.08 -2.03 4.45
C SER A 101 25.92 -0.54 4.16
N ILE A 102 26.32 0.32 5.10
CA ILE A 102 26.33 1.78 4.88
C ILE A 102 27.17 2.19 3.65
N SER A 103 28.14 1.38 3.25
CA SER A 103 28.98 1.61 2.07
C SER A 103 28.20 1.53 0.74
N SER A 104 27.02 0.89 0.75
CA SER A 104 26.17 0.74 -0.43
C SER A 104 25.32 1.97 -0.75
N LEU A 105 25.27 2.95 0.16
CA LEU A 105 24.48 4.16 0.05
C LEU A 105 25.13 5.17 -0.91
N ARG A 106 24.36 5.70 -1.87
CA ARG A 106 24.90 6.57 -2.95
C ARG A 106 24.44 8.02 -2.90
N GLY A 107 23.29 8.30 -2.30
CA GLY A 107 22.77 9.66 -2.25
C GLY A 107 21.42 9.73 -1.58
N LYS A 108 21.05 10.95 -1.18
CA LYS A 108 19.78 11.26 -0.53
C LYS A 108 18.73 11.65 -1.58
N CYS A 109 17.49 11.26 -1.37
CA CYS A 109 16.32 11.66 -2.12
C CYS A 109 15.14 11.85 -1.15
N ARG A 110 14.02 12.34 -1.65
CA ARG A 110 12.85 12.78 -0.87
C ARG A 110 11.62 12.02 -1.35
N ILE A 111 10.79 11.55 -0.43
CA ILE A 111 9.49 10.95 -0.74
C ILE A 111 8.41 11.75 -0.03
N ALA A 112 7.46 12.27 -0.81
CA ALA A 112 6.22 12.82 -0.30
C ALA A 112 5.17 11.73 -0.16
N PHE A 113 4.56 11.60 1.03
CA PHE A 113 3.41 10.74 1.22
C PHE A 113 2.14 11.54 1.01
N VAL A 114 1.43 11.23 -0.07
CA VAL A 114 0.18 11.91 -0.41
C VAL A 114 -0.98 10.95 -0.21
N LYS A 115 -2.12 11.50 0.19
CA LYS A 115 -3.33 10.71 0.40
C LYS A 115 -3.82 10.07 -0.91
N ASP A 116 -3.75 10.84 -1.99
CA ASP A 116 -4.29 10.49 -3.29
C ASP A 116 -3.46 11.20 -4.38
N ILE A 117 -3.42 10.62 -5.58
CA ILE A 117 -2.83 11.20 -6.78
C ILE A 117 -3.42 12.59 -7.12
N ARG A 118 -4.64 12.91 -6.68
CA ARG A 118 -5.24 14.24 -6.83
C ARG A 118 -4.60 15.31 -5.94
N SER A 119 -3.87 14.91 -4.90
CA SER A 119 -3.20 15.83 -3.95
C SER A 119 -1.75 16.14 -4.34
N LEU A 120 -1.31 15.76 -5.54
CA LEU A 120 0.06 16.00 -6.00
C LEU A 120 0.40 17.48 -6.18
N GLY A 121 -0.61 18.34 -6.43
CA GLY A 121 -0.42 19.79 -6.58
C GLY A 121 0.16 20.47 -5.35
N ASP A 122 -0.01 19.88 -4.16
CA ASP A 122 0.52 20.40 -2.90
C ASP A 122 2.00 20.03 -2.68
N CYS A 123 2.58 19.20 -3.56
CA CYS A 123 3.93 18.65 -3.42
C CYS A 123 4.91 19.24 -4.44
N ASP A 124 6.08 19.67 -3.97
CA ASP A 124 7.18 20.08 -4.85
C ASP A 124 7.90 18.84 -5.44
N LEU A 125 7.35 18.31 -6.52
CA LEU A 125 7.88 17.15 -7.25
C LEU A 125 8.82 17.53 -8.39
N ASN A 126 9.02 18.82 -8.69
CA ASN A 126 9.90 19.26 -9.76
C ASN A 126 11.38 19.14 -9.38
N THR A 127 11.69 19.25 -8.08
CA THR A 127 13.03 19.08 -7.53
C THR A 127 13.63 17.71 -7.87
N GLU A 128 14.92 17.66 -8.21
CA GLU A 128 15.63 16.40 -8.46
C GLU A 128 15.55 15.45 -7.27
N ASN A 129 15.59 14.14 -7.53
CA ASN A 129 15.56 13.12 -6.49
C ASN A 129 14.36 13.28 -5.54
N THR A 130 13.21 13.72 -6.05
CA THR A 130 11.95 13.78 -5.30
C THR A 130 10.92 12.87 -5.95
N PHE A 131 10.32 12.02 -5.13
CA PHE A 131 9.34 11.00 -5.47
C PHE A 131 8.08 11.19 -4.61
N PHE A 132 7.02 10.48 -4.95
CA PHE A 132 5.83 10.42 -4.11
C PHE A 132 5.32 8.99 -3.95
N SER A 133 4.52 8.77 -2.92
CA SER A 133 3.81 7.52 -2.69
C SER A 133 2.42 7.79 -2.15
N CYS A 134 1.41 7.17 -2.77
CA CYS A 134 0.03 7.15 -2.30
C CYS A 134 -0.53 5.74 -2.08
N LEU A 135 0.18 4.72 -2.59
CA LEU A 135 -0.22 3.32 -2.51
C LEU A 135 0.88 2.46 -1.87
N SER A 136 0.44 1.38 -1.26
CA SER A 136 1.24 0.26 -0.76
C SER A 136 1.02 -0.96 -1.63
N PHE A 137 2.11 -1.66 -1.94
CA PHE A 137 2.10 -2.92 -2.65
C PHE A 137 2.38 -4.08 -1.68
N ASN A 138 1.43 -4.99 -1.59
CA ASN A 138 1.59 -6.24 -0.85
C ASN A 138 1.97 -7.36 -1.83
N GLN A 139 3.19 -7.89 -1.71
CA GLN A 139 3.72 -8.89 -2.64
C GLN A 139 3.04 -10.25 -2.50
N GLU A 140 2.59 -10.63 -1.30
CA GLU A 140 1.93 -11.92 -1.05
C GLU A 140 0.57 -12.00 -1.76
N SER A 141 -0.20 -10.92 -1.70
CA SER A 141 -1.53 -10.84 -2.31
C SER A 141 -1.52 -10.25 -3.72
N SER A 142 -0.40 -9.71 -4.18
CA SER A 142 -0.31 -8.93 -5.43
C SER A 142 -1.37 -7.83 -5.51
N ARG A 143 -1.54 -7.07 -4.41
CA ARG A 143 -2.53 -6.00 -4.32
C ARG A 143 -1.87 -4.65 -4.07
N LEU A 144 -2.43 -3.63 -4.72
CA LEU A 144 -2.19 -2.22 -4.41
C LEU A 144 -3.34 -1.70 -3.54
N ALA A 145 -3.00 -0.96 -2.48
CA ALA A 145 -3.97 -0.36 -1.57
C ALA A 145 -3.48 1.00 -1.09
N SER A 146 -4.40 1.92 -0.77
CA SER A 146 -4.05 3.20 -0.16
C SER A 146 -3.34 2.98 1.19
N VAL A 147 -2.34 3.82 1.46
CA VAL A 147 -1.56 3.77 2.72
C VAL A 147 -2.42 4.19 3.91
N GLN A 148 -3.46 4.99 3.68
CA GLN A 148 -4.50 5.28 4.66
C GLN A 148 -5.70 4.37 4.41
N GLY A 149 -6.16 3.66 5.44
CA GLY A 149 -7.38 2.86 5.34
C GLY A 149 -8.56 3.73 4.93
N GLU A 150 -9.04 3.56 3.71
CA GLU A 150 -10.11 4.35 3.12
C GLU A 150 -11.23 3.44 2.59
N ILE A 151 -12.46 3.95 2.64
CA ILE A 151 -13.60 3.30 1.99
C ILE A 151 -13.63 3.80 0.55
N ARG A 152 -13.49 2.87 -0.40
CA ARG A 152 -13.60 3.17 -1.83
C ARG A 152 -15.05 3.10 -2.28
N VAL A 153 -15.45 4.06 -3.09
CA VAL A 153 -16.81 4.17 -3.65
C VAL A 153 -16.68 4.29 -5.16
N GLY A 154 -17.34 3.41 -5.89
CA GLY A 154 -17.30 3.38 -7.36
C GLY A 154 -17.86 2.07 -7.90
N ALA A 155 -18.20 2.04 -9.19
CA ALA A 155 -18.81 0.88 -9.84
C ALA A 155 -17.94 -0.39 -9.74
N SER A 156 -16.61 -0.22 -9.67
CA SER A 156 -15.64 -1.31 -9.50
C SER A 156 -15.63 -1.94 -8.10
N TYR A 157 -16.17 -1.25 -7.08
CA TYR A 157 -16.15 -1.68 -5.67
C TYR A 157 -17.53 -1.98 -5.11
N GLN A 158 -18.58 -1.44 -5.72
CA GLN A 158 -19.96 -1.59 -5.27
C GLN A 158 -20.63 -2.77 -5.96
N ALA A 159 -21.33 -3.59 -5.18
CA ALA A 159 -22.15 -4.66 -5.74
C ALA A 159 -23.29 -4.07 -6.60
N LYS A 160 -23.56 -4.71 -7.74
CA LYS A 160 -24.75 -4.39 -8.52
C LYS A 160 -25.97 -4.87 -7.74
N LEU A 161 -26.84 -3.93 -7.37
CA LEU A 161 -28.08 -4.26 -6.67
C LEU A 161 -28.96 -5.15 -7.57
N PRO A 162 -29.48 -6.28 -7.05
CA PRO A 162 -30.46 -7.06 -7.79
C PRO A 162 -31.77 -6.26 -7.96
N PRO A 163 -32.56 -6.57 -8.99
CA PRO A 163 -33.89 -5.97 -9.14
C PRO A 163 -34.79 -6.34 -7.96
N GLU A 164 -35.81 -5.53 -7.71
CA GLU A 164 -36.81 -5.81 -6.69
C GLU A 164 -37.48 -7.17 -6.94
N ALA A 165 -37.51 -8.03 -5.93
CA ALA A 165 -38.09 -9.35 -6.05
C ALA A 165 -39.63 -9.22 -6.15
N SER A 166 -40.21 -9.77 -7.21
CA SER A 166 -41.67 -9.78 -7.41
C SER A 166 -42.39 -10.86 -6.59
N CYS A 167 -41.63 -11.82 -6.05
CA CYS A 167 -42.15 -13.00 -5.36
C CYS A 167 -41.20 -13.41 -4.23
N SER A 168 -41.69 -14.15 -3.24
CA SER A 168 -40.82 -14.85 -2.28
C SER A 168 -39.94 -15.87 -3.02
N VAL A 169 -38.67 -15.95 -2.64
CA VAL A 169 -37.73 -16.97 -3.13
C VAL A 169 -38.28 -18.37 -2.85
N SER A 170 -38.26 -19.22 -3.88
CA SER A 170 -38.58 -20.65 -3.78
C SER A 170 -37.60 -21.34 -2.82
N ASP A 171 -38.08 -22.35 -2.10
CA ASP A 171 -37.24 -23.21 -1.26
C ASP A 171 -36.52 -24.22 -2.17
N ASP A 172 -35.42 -23.78 -2.78
CA ASP A 172 -34.57 -24.65 -3.59
C ASP A 172 -33.85 -25.66 -2.69
N SER A 173 -33.76 -26.92 -3.12
CA SER A 173 -33.12 -28.01 -2.36
C SER A 173 -31.65 -27.78 -2.03
N ASP A 174 -31.00 -26.84 -2.72
CA ASP A 174 -29.59 -26.47 -2.52
C ASP A 174 -29.41 -25.37 -1.46
N ARG A 175 -30.49 -24.93 -0.78
CA ARG A 175 -30.44 -23.94 0.31
C ARG A 175 -30.42 -24.61 1.68
N ASP A 176 -30.06 -23.83 2.70
CA ASP A 176 -29.95 -24.31 4.08
C ASP A 176 -31.27 -24.92 4.58
N GLU A 177 -31.20 -26.14 5.11
CA GLU A 177 -32.33 -26.84 5.71
C GLU A 177 -32.55 -26.37 7.16
N LEU A 178 -33.81 -26.11 7.54
CA LEU A 178 -34.15 -25.68 8.89
C LEU A 178 -34.03 -26.85 9.89
N LEU A 179 -32.90 -26.91 10.61
CA LEU A 179 -32.61 -27.99 11.56
C LEU A 179 -33.34 -27.89 12.91
N TYR A 180 -33.83 -26.71 13.27
CA TYR A 180 -34.52 -26.51 14.54
C TYR A 180 -35.69 -25.55 14.38
N ARG A 181 -36.84 -25.93 14.93
CA ARG A 181 -38.03 -25.08 15.03
C ARG A 181 -38.31 -24.79 16.50
N PRO A 182 -38.08 -23.55 16.97
CA PRO A 182 -38.47 -23.17 18.33
C PRO A 182 -39.97 -23.46 18.55
N GLY A 183 -40.30 -24.27 19.57
CA GLY A 183 -41.67 -24.65 19.91
C GLY A 183 -42.18 -25.97 19.32
N MET A 184 -41.38 -26.67 18.51
CA MET A 184 -41.63 -28.07 18.16
C MET A 184 -40.81 -28.94 19.12
N ILE A 185 -41.47 -29.64 20.06
CA ILE A 185 -40.82 -30.65 20.91
C ILE A 185 -40.67 -31.90 20.04
N ASP A 186 -39.47 -32.48 19.96
CA ASP A 186 -39.26 -33.77 19.30
C ASP A 186 -40.17 -34.83 19.96
N PRO A 187 -41.08 -35.50 19.24
CA PRO A 187 -42.03 -36.44 19.85
C PRO A 187 -41.41 -37.71 20.43
N CYS A 188 -40.08 -37.86 20.44
CA CYS A 188 -39.38 -39.07 20.82
C CYS A 188 -38.58 -38.91 22.11
N ILE A 189 -39.28 -38.67 23.22
CA ILE A 189 -38.85 -39.17 24.53
C ILE A 189 -40.07 -39.81 25.20
N GLU A 190 -40.53 -40.94 24.66
CA GLU A 190 -41.32 -41.87 25.47
C GLU A 190 -40.37 -42.69 26.33
N THR A 191 -40.63 -42.60 27.63
CA THR A 191 -39.91 -43.15 28.77
C THR A 191 -39.82 -44.67 28.74
N ASN A 192 -38.61 -45.24 28.68
CA ASN A 192 -38.38 -46.61 29.12
C ASN A 192 -38.16 -46.60 30.63
N THR A 193 -39.19 -46.98 31.39
CA THR A 193 -39.08 -47.42 32.79
C THR A 193 -39.14 -48.94 32.83
#